data_AF-U2GCG3-F1
#
_entry.id   AF-U2GCG3-F1
#
_cell.length_a   1.000
_cell.length_b   1.000
_cell.length_c   1.000
_cell.angle_alpha   90.00
_cell.angle_beta   90.00
_cell.angle_gamma   90.00
#
_symmetry.space_group_name_H-M   'P 1'
#
loop_
_entity.id
_entity.type
_entity.pdbx_description
1 polymer ?
#
loop_
_entity_poly.entity_id
_entity_poly.type
_entity_poly.pdbx_seq_one_letter_code
_entity_poly.pdbx_strand_id
1 'polypeptide(L)'
;MTKEEIKIVKRGFVSVFDIKGGLIKTLAECALDGKYYGSAVRITTRNLYQNLNKKTNFVDDIETEIIFRIPCSSDKDAGILAAHVREMFSNSKILRLSCDFIDNKIVNIKESYDEILAQ
;
A
#
# COMPACT_ATOMS: atom_id res chain seq x y z
N MET A 1 -4.82 -27.14 15.24
CA MET A 1 -5.24 -25.86 15.83
C MET A 1 -5.85 -25.02 14.74
N THR A 2 -7.17 -24.92 14.69
CA THR A 2 -7.91 -24.00 13.83
C THR A 2 -7.64 -22.59 14.31
N LYS A 3 -7.05 -21.73 13.46
CA LYS A 3 -6.96 -20.30 13.74
C LYS A 3 -8.39 -19.79 13.90
N GLU A 4 -8.74 -19.30 15.07
CA GLU A 4 -10.00 -18.59 15.27
C GLU A 4 -9.99 -17.37 14.35
N GLU A 5 -10.97 -17.29 13.45
CA GLU A 5 -11.16 -16.12 12.59
C GLU A 5 -11.60 -14.95 13.46
N ILE A 6 -10.69 -14.01 13.69
CA ILE A 6 -10.99 -12.75 14.37
C ILE A 6 -11.97 -11.97 13.49
N LYS A 7 -13.24 -11.91 13.90
CA LYS A 7 -14.28 -11.13 13.23
C LYS A 7 -14.34 -9.72 13.83
N ILE A 8 -13.99 -8.72 13.04
CA ILE A 8 -14.13 -7.31 13.44
C ILE A 8 -15.62 -6.95 13.45
N VAL A 9 -16.18 -6.67 14.63
CA VAL A 9 -17.62 -6.38 14.82
C VAL A 9 -17.95 -4.89 14.63
N LYS A 10 -17.01 -3.99 14.96
CA LYS A 10 -17.16 -2.54 14.78
C LYS A 10 -15.79 -1.88 14.65
N ARG A 11 -15.66 -0.89 13.76
CA ARG A 11 -14.46 -0.04 13.65
C ARG A 11 -14.79 1.37 14.14
N GLY A 12 -13.91 1.91 14.99
CA GLY A 12 -14.06 3.27 15.55
C GLY A 12 -13.23 4.35 14.85
N PHE A 13 -12.38 3.98 13.89
CA PHE A 13 -11.47 4.90 13.22
C PHE A 13 -11.14 4.42 11.79
N VAL A 14 -10.70 5.37 10.95
CA VAL A 14 -10.18 5.14 9.60
C VAL A 14 -8.76 5.69 9.55
N SER A 15 -7.84 4.97 8.89
CA SER A 15 -6.49 5.45 8.65
C SER A 15 -6.40 6.06 7.26
N VAL A 16 -5.79 7.24 7.15
CA VAL A 16 -5.56 7.92 5.88
C VAL A 16 -4.05 8.11 5.70
N PHE A 17 -3.55 7.77 4.52
CA PHE A 17 -2.15 7.86 4.14
C PHE A 17 -1.96 8.91 3.05
N ASP A 18 -1.11 9.89 3.32
CA ASP A 18 -0.60 10.82 2.33
C ASP A 18 0.72 10.28 1.77
N ILE A 19 0.67 9.75 0.55
CA ILE A 19 1.81 9.10 -0.10
C ILE A 19 2.44 10.12 -1.05
N LYS A 20 3.69 10.49 -0.77
CA LYS A 20 4.48 11.45 -1.56
C LYS A 20 5.31 10.81 -2.67
N GLY A 21 5.47 9.49 -2.62
CA GLY A 21 6.32 8.75 -3.54
C GLY A 21 6.56 7.32 -3.08
N GLY A 22 7.08 6.51 -3.99
CA GLY A 22 7.40 5.11 -3.73
C GLY A 22 7.77 4.35 -5.00
N LEU A 23 8.18 3.10 -4.83
CA LEU A 23 8.41 2.19 -5.95
C LEU A 23 7.06 1.67 -6.45
N ILE A 24 6.75 1.97 -7.72
CA ILE A 24 5.49 1.57 -8.37
C ILE A 24 5.72 0.32 -9.20
N LYS A 25 4.94 -0.73 -8.96
CA LYS A 25 4.96 -1.97 -9.74
C LYS A 25 3.54 -2.41 -10.12
N THR A 26 3.33 -2.76 -11.39
CA THR A 26 2.11 -3.42 -11.84
C THR A 26 2.21 -4.93 -11.62
N LEU A 27 1.10 -5.56 -11.28
CA LEU A 27 0.95 -7.00 -11.16
C LEU A 27 -0.14 -7.42 -12.15
N ALA A 28 0.24 -8.32 -13.06
CA ALA A 28 -0.71 -8.97 -13.94
C ALA A 28 -1.50 -10.04 -13.18
N GLU A 29 -2.73 -10.27 -13.63
CA GLU A 29 -3.56 -11.38 -13.21
C GLU A 29 -2.82 -12.70 -13.47
N CYS A 30 -2.80 -13.59 -12.48
CA CYS A 30 -2.25 -14.92 -12.66
C CYS A 30 -2.87 -15.93 -11.68
N ALA A 31 -2.84 -17.20 -12.08
CA ALA A 31 -3.07 -18.33 -11.19
C ALA A 31 -1.73 -18.97 -10.82
N LEU A 32 -1.46 -19.10 -9.53
CA LEU A 32 -0.21 -19.66 -9.01
C LEU A 32 -0.52 -20.59 -7.84
N ASP A 33 -0.08 -21.85 -7.93
CA ASP A 33 -0.35 -22.90 -6.93
C ASP A 33 -1.84 -23.05 -6.56
N GLY A 34 -2.72 -22.98 -7.56
CA GLY A 34 -4.17 -23.10 -7.36
C GLY A 34 -4.83 -21.88 -6.69
N LYS A 35 -4.10 -20.79 -6.48
CA LYS A 35 -4.63 -19.51 -5.99
C LYS A 35 -4.68 -18.49 -7.12
N TYR A 36 -5.80 -17.79 -7.19
CA TYR A 36 -6.00 -16.69 -8.10
C TYR A 36 -5.50 -15.38 -7.48
N TYR A 37 -4.70 -14.65 -8.25
CA TYR A 37 -4.21 -13.32 -7.91
C TYR A 37 -4.68 -12.36 -9.00
N GLY A 38 -5.63 -11.49 -8.66
CA GLY A 38 -6.12 -10.46 -9.58
C GLY A 38 -5.10 -9.34 -9.82
N SER A 39 -5.29 -8.61 -10.92
CA SER A 39 -4.47 -7.46 -11.32
C SER A 39 -4.39 -6.40 -10.22
N ALA A 40 -3.25 -5.71 -10.12
CA ALA A 40 -3.05 -4.67 -9.12
C ALA A 40 -1.90 -3.71 -9.42
N VAL A 41 -1.91 -2.57 -8.74
CA VAL A 41 -0.74 -1.70 -8.56
C VAL A 41 -0.23 -1.84 -7.13
N ARG A 42 1.09 -2.04 -6.99
CA ARG A 42 1.79 -1.95 -5.70
C ARG A 42 2.59 -0.67 -5.64
N ILE A 43 2.46 0.03 -4.52
CA ILE A 43 3.29 1.18 -4.16
C ILE A 43 4.03 0.82 -2.88
N THR A 44 5.34 0.67 -2.98
CA THR A 44 6.21 0.44 -1.82
C THR A 44 6.81 1.78 -1.40
N THR A 45 6.48 2.23 -0.19
CA THR A 45 7.07 3.43 0.42
C THR A 45 7.80 3.05 1.69
N ARG A 46 8.69 3.94 2.15
CA ARG A 46 9.55 3.68 3.30
C ARG A 46 9.65 4.91 4.17
N ASN A 47 9.48 4.72 5.47
CA ASN A 47 9.78 5.74 6.47
C ASN A 47 11.15 5.44 7.08
N LEU A 48 11.97 6.48 7.16
CA LEU A 48 13.23 6.44 7.91
C LEU A 48 13.00 7.06 9.28
N TYR A 49 13.41 6.35 10.31
CA TYR A 49 13.39 6.80 11.69
C TYR A 49 14.80 6.78 12.24
N GLN A 50 15.03 7.56 13.27
CA GLN A 50 16.27 7.51 14.03
C GLN A 50 15.95 7.05 15.45
N ASN A 51 16.70 6.09 15.96
CA ASN A 51 16.51 5.56 17.30
C ASN A 51 17.84 5.38 18.02
N LEU A 52 17.91 5.85 19.26
CA LEU A 52 19.11 5.70 20.08
C LEU A 52 19.27 4.25 20.53
N ASN A 53 20.32 3.61 20.04
CA ASN A 53 20.76 2.32 20.53
C ASN A 53 21.52 2.49 21.84
N LYS A 54 20.83 2.27 22.95
CA LYS A 54 21.40 2.45 24.30
C LYS A 54 22.60 1.55 24.60
N LYS A 55 22.80 0.45 23.86
CA LYS A 55 23.92 -0.48 24.08
C LYS A 55 25.21 0.04 23.44
N THR A 56 25.12 0.60 22.24
CA THR A 56 26.26 1.12 21.47
C THR A 56 26.45 2.63 21.65
N ASN A 57 25.47 3.31 22.26
CA ASN A 57 25.39 4.76 22.40
C ASN A 57 25.47 5.51 21.05
N PHE A 58 24.88 4.91 20.01
CA PHE A 58 24.80 5.45 18.66
C PHE A 58 23.34 5.60 18.21
N VAL A 59 23.07 6.55 17.32
CA VAL A 59 21.74 6.77 16.75
C VAL A 59 21.62 5.96 15.46
N ASP A 60 20.92 4.83 15.53
CA ASP A 60 20.70 3.96 14.39
C ASP A 60 19.61 4.54 13.49
N ASP A 61 19.83 4.49 12.17
CA ASP A 61 18.78 4.71 11.18
C ASP A 61 17.96 3.40 11.03
N ILE A 62 16.64 3.50 11.20
CA ILE A 62 15.69 2.40 11.10
C ILE A 62 14.74 2.66 9.94
N GLU A 63 14.65 1.72 9.00
CA GLU A 63 13.72 1.79 7.88
C GLU A 63 12.48 0.93 8.14
N THR A 64 11.30 1.50 7.94
CA THR A 64 10.02 0.77 7.94
C THR A 64 9.36 0.87 6.58
N GLU A 65 9.24 -0.27 5.91
CA GLU A 65 8.56 -0.40 4.63
C GLU A 65 7.05 -0.59 4.80
N ILE A 66 6.27 0.14 4.00
CA ILE A 66 4.81 -0.01 3.88
C ILE A 66 4.48 -0.29 2.41
N ILE A 67 3.66 -1.31 2.17
CA ILE A 67 3.24 -1.70 0.82
C ILE A 67 1.75 -1.46 0.67
N PHE A 68 1.37 -0.53 -0.19
CA PHE A 68 -0.01 -0.32 -0.61
C PHE A 68 -0.31 -1.18 -1.82
N ARG A 69 -1.35 -2.02 -1.75
CA ARG A 69 -1.81 -2.84 -2.87
C ARG A 69 -3.18 -2.34 -3.31
N ILE A 70 -3.25 -1.75 -4.49
CA ILE A 70 -4.47 -1.24 -5.11
C ILE A 70 -4.98 -2.30 -6.09
N PRO A 71 -6.08 -3.02 -5.81
CA PRO A 71 -6.65 -3.97 -6.76
C PRO A 71 -7.19 -3.25 -8.01
N CYS A 72 -7.07 -3.89 -9.16
CA CYS A 72 -7.59 -3.39 -10.43
C CYS A 72 -8.49 -4.45 -11.09
N SER A 73 -9.44 -4.01 -11.90
CA SER A 73 -10.36 -4.87 -12.66
C SER A 73 -9.69 -5.62 -13.80
N SER A 74 -8.58 -5.11 -14.34
CA SER A 74 -7.82 -5.74 -15.41
C SER A 74 -6.35 -5.32 -15.39
N ASP A 75 -5.52 -6.07 -16.12
CA ASP A 75 -4.10 -5.73 -16.33
C ASP A 75 -3.92 -4.39 -17.03
N LYS A 76 -4.83 -4.07 -17.95
CA LYS A 76 -4.85 -2.79 -18.65
C LYS A 76 -5.10 -1.65 -17.67
N ASP A 77 -6.08 -1.79 -16.79
CA ASP A 77 -6.40 -0.79 -15.77
C ASP A 77 -5.24 -0.61 -14.79
N ALA A 78 -4.58 -1.71 -14.41
CA ALA A 78 -3.37 -1.62 -13.59
C ALA A 78 -2.26 -0.80 -14.29
N GLY A 79 -2.09 -0.96 -15.60
CA GLY A 79 -1.16 -0.16 -16.39
C GLY A 79 -1.51 1.34 -16.41
N ILE A 80 -2.77 1.67 -16.63
CA ILE A 80 -3.28 3.05 -16.64
C ILE A 80 -3.08 3.70 -15.26
N LEU A 81 -3.50 3.03 -14.19
CA LEU A 81 -3.36 3.53 -12.83
C LEU A 81 -1.89 3.74 -12.44
N ALA A 82 -1.00 2.81 -12.79
CA ALA A 82 0.42 2.95 -12.48
C ALA A 82 1.06 4.13 -13.22
N ALA A 83 0.63 4.41 -14.45
CA ALA A 83 1.07 5.59 -15.20
C ALA A 83 0.58 6.89 -14.55
N HIS A 84 -0.71 6.95 -14.18
CA HIS A 84 -1.32 8.09 -13.49
C HIS A 84 -0.59 8.41 -12.17
N VAL A 85 -0.43 7.41 -11.30
CA VAL A 85 0.25 7.59 -10.01
C VAL A 85 1.71 8.01 -10.20
N ARG A 86 2.40 7.48 -11.23
CA ARG A 86 3.77 7.89 -11.54
C ARG A 86 3.82 9.36 -11.95
N GLU A 87 2.91 9.81 -12.81
CA GLU A 87 2.81 11.22 -13.22
C GLU A 87 2.50 12.13 -12.02
N MET A 88 1.58 11.71 -11.13
CA MET A 88 1.30 12.44 -9.89
C MET A 88 2.59 12.66 -9.07
N PHE A 89 3.35 11.59 -8.82
CA PHE A 89 4.59 11.70 -8.03
C PHE A 89 5.67 12.51 -8.73
N SER A 90 5.83 12.38 -10.05
CA SER A 90 6.74 13.22 -10.84
C SER A 90 6.40 14.71 -10.75
N ASN A 91 5.11 15.02 -10.60
CA ASN A 91 4.60 16.38 -10.39
C ASN A 91 4.52 16.80 -8.91
N SER A 92 5.16 16.04 -8.00
CA SER A 92 5.13 16.28 -6.55
C SER A 92 3.72 16.35 -5.93
N LYS A 93 2.73 15.75 -6.58
CA LYS A 93 1.39 15.60 -6.01
C LYS A 93 1.39 14.51 -4.94
N ILE A 94 0.44 14.63 -4.00
CA ILE A 94 0.21 13.66 -2.93
C ILE A 94 -0.92 12.73 -3.36
N LEU A 95 -0.69 11.42 -3.31
CA LEU A 95 -1.74 10.42 -3.43
C LEU A 95 -2.31 10.14 -2.04
N ARG A 96 -3.59 10.43 -1.82
CA ARG A 96 -4.26 10.18 -0.54
C ARG A 96 -5.09 8.92 -0.60
N LEU A 97 -4.78 7.95 0.27
CA LEU A 97 -5.48 6.67 0.36
C LEU A 97 -6.02 6.40 1.76
N SER A 98 -7.27 5.99 1.85
CA SER A 98 -7.94 5.55 3.06
C SER A 98 -7.85 4.03 3.15
N CYS A 99 -7.47 3.57 4.32
CA CYS A 99 -7.12 2.19 4.56
C CYS A 99 -7.87 1.65 5.76
N ASP A 100 -8.22 0.37 5.68
CA ASP A 100 -8.59 -0.37 6.86
C ASP A 100 -7.36 -0.74 7.68
N PHE A 101 -7.52 -0.73 9.02
CA PHE A 101 -6.52 -0.99 10.05
C PHE A 101 -5.34 -1.87 9.57
N ILE A 102 -4.12 -1.35 9.72
CA ILE A 102 -2.88 -2.05 9.38
C ILE A 102 -2.57 -3.09 10.45
N ASP A 103 -2.96 -4.33 10.20
CA ASP A 103 -2.51 -5.49 11.00
C ASP A 103 -1.28 -6.18 10.36
N ASN A 104 -0.94 -5.82 9.12
CA ASN A 104 0.15 -6.41 8.33
C ASN A 104 0.85 -5.35 7.47
N LYS A 105 2.07 -5.64 6.97
CA LYS A 105 2.84 -4.73 6.06
C LYS A 105 2.10 -4.33 4.77
N ILE A 106 1.07 -5.09 4.38
CA ILE A 106 0.26 -4.83 3.18
C ILE A 106 -1.06 -4.19 3.61
N VAL A 107 -1.36 -3.05 2.99
CA VAL A 107 -2.56 -2.27 3.30
C VAL A 107 -3.59 -2.39 2.18
N ASN A 108 -4.84 -2.69 2.55
CA ASN A 108 -5.98 -2.74 1.63
C ASN A 108 -6.62 -1.35 1.53
N ILE A 109 -6.76 -0.87 0.28
CA ILE A 109 -7.26 0.47 -0.05
C ILE A 109 -8.77 0.46 -0.18
N LYS A 110 -9.43 1.56 0.25
CA LYS A 110 -10.88 1.73 0.14
C LYS A 110 -11.31 2.46 -1.12
N GLU A 111 -10.50 3.39 -1.59
CA GLU A 111 -10.80 4.16 -2.80
C GLU A 111 -10.97 3.23 -4.00
N SER A 112 -12.00 3.50 -4.77
CA SER A 112 -12.23 2.92 -6.08
C SER A 112 -11.20 3.41 -7.09
N TYR A 113 -11.10 2.70 -8.21
CA TYR A 113 -10.24 3.07 -9.33
C TYR A 113 -10.51 4.49 -9.82
N ASP A 114 -11.78 4.85 -10.01
CA ASP A 114 -12.18 6.15 -10.53
C ASP A 114 -11.88 7.30 -9.55
N GLU A 115 -12.07 7.05 -8.24
CA GLU A 115 -11.70 8.02 -7.19
C GLU A 115 -10.19 8.31 -7.16
N ILE A 116 -9.36 7.32 -7.48
CA ILE A 116 -7.91 7.51 -7.53
C ILE A 116 -7.49 8.27 -8.79
N LEU A 117 -8.11 7.97 -9.94
CA LEU A 117 -7.82 8.68 -11.19
C LEU A 117 -8.25 10.15 -11.19
N ALA A 118 -9.20 10.52 -10.33
CA ALA A 118 -9.68 11.89 -10.21
C ALA A 118 -8.75 12.82 -9.38
N GLN A 119 -7.70 12.29 -8.73
CA GLN A 119 -6.71 13.07 -7.95
C GLN A 119 -5.56 13.60 -8.84
#